data_AF-A0A0N5BDD7-F1
#
_entry.id   AF-A0A0N5BDD7-F1
#
_cell.length_a   1.000
_cell.length_b   1.000
_cell.length_c   1.000
_cell.angle_alpha   90.00
_cell.angle_beta   90.00
_cell.angle_gamma   90.00
#
_symmetry.space_group_name_H-M   'P 1'
#
loop_
_entity.id
_entity.type
_entity.pdbx_description
1 polymer ?
#
loop_
_entity_poly.entity_id
_entity_poly.type
_entity_poly.pdbx_seq_one_letter_code
_entity_poly.pdbx_strand_id
1 'polypeptide(L)'
;MDSDGFVIVAKRRSCKPKLKIDEMNFIYPCTIEISFKRTNENVCRAINQLTKDKYINMFLTLLEKILNGDRISKIKCYGIGHFGELDGSGTYQLALLILIQKHYNISVTIQEPILNDVEINYINNYPFFEYISGDDLTSIEISESQNDYVLFFIPHGEDEMYEGILKTHNNEKQRQKMIILGNVLDDISITYKNISNFKYWKEYYDVCKKHILPTYSKCMGAFNNTCLMYN
;
A
#
# COMPACT_ATOMS: atom_id res chain seq x y z
N MET A 1 68.15 -15.35 -34.60
CA MET A 1 66.73 -15.45 -34.22
C MET A 1 66.57 -14.51 -33.05
N ASP A 2 66.21 -13.26 -33.29
CA ASP A 2 65.92 -12.28 -32.25
C ASP A 2 64.83 -11.37 -32.82
N SER A 3 63.60 -11.57 -32.36
CA SER A 3 62.42 -10.80 -32.76
C SER A 3 61.70 -10.33 -31.51
N ASP A 4 62.31 -9.38 -30.79
CA ASP A 4 61.66 -8.66 -29.70
C ASP A 4 60.91 -7.46 -30.27
N GLY A 5 59.62 -7.68 -30.52
CA GLY A 5 58.67 -6.63 -30.88
C GLY A 5 58.34 -5.77 -29.67
N PHE A 6 59.04 -4.64 -29.52
CA PHE A 6 58.64 -3.61 -28.57
C PHE A 6 57.44 -2.83 -29.11
N VAL A 7 56.32 -2.87 -28.38
CA VAL A 7 55.15 -2.00 -28.61
C VAL A 7 55.27 -0.76 -27.72
N ILE A 8 55.27 0.42 -28.35
CA ILE A 8 55.23 1.71 -27.65
C ILE A 8 53.82 1.88 -27.04
N VAL A 9 53.71 1.80 -25.72
CA VAL A 9 52.48 2.14 -24.99
C VAL A 9 52.37 3.65 -24.81
N ALA A 10 51.31 4.25 -25.35
CA ALA A 10 51.03 5.68 -25.21
C ALA A 10 50.75 6.05 -23.74
N LYS A 11 51.39 7.13 -23.27
CA LYS A 11 51.21 7.73 -21.94
C LYS A 11 49.71 7.96 -21.64
N ARG A 12 49.24 7.42 -20.50
CA ARG A 12 47.94 7.78 -19.90
C ARG A 12 47.90 9.29 -19.65
N ARG A 13 46.98 10.00 -20.30
CA ARG A 13 46.58 11.36 -19.90
C ARG A 13 45.84 11.26 -18.57
N SER A 14 46.26 12.03 -17.58
CA SER A 14 45.52 12.16 -16.32
C SER A 14 44.15 12.78 -16.61
N CYS A 15 43.08 12.08 -16.25
CA CYS A 15 41.76 12.67 -16.21
C CYS A 15 41.69 13.59 -14.98
N LYS A 16 41.40 14.87 -15.23
CA LYS A 16 41.02 15.85 -14.20
C LYS A 16 39.84 15.30 -13.38
N PRO A 17 39.73 15.61 -12.08
CA PRO A 17 38.62 15.14 -11.27
C PRO A 17 37.31 15.70 -11.85
N LYS A 18 36.37 14.81 -12.17
CA LYS A 18 35.01 15.20 -12.52
C LYS A 18 34.39 15.86 -11.29
N LEU A 19 33.78 17.02 -11.54
CA LEU A 19 32.96 17.78 -10.60
C LEU A 19 31.98 16.86 -9.87
N LYS A 20 31.86 17.05 -8.55
CA LYS A 20 30.79 16.48 -7.74
C LYS A 20 29.46 16.82 -8.41
N ILE A 21 28.76 15.79 -8.90
CA ILE A 21 27.36 15.90 -9.25
C ILE A 21 26.64 15.78 -7.90
N ASP A 22 26.02 16.88 -7.46
CA ASP A 22 25.06 16.81 -6.36
C ASP A 22 23.99 15.80 -6.72
N GLU A 23 23.76 14.84 -5.83
CA GLU A 23 22.65 13.90 -5.86
C GLU A 23 21.33 14.67 -5.71
N MET A 24 20.89 15.35 -6.76
CA MET A 24 19.48 15.68 -6.90
C MET A 24 18.77 14.39 -7.27
N ASN A 25 18.02 13.86 -6.31
CA ASN A 25 16.98 12.87 -6.51
C ASN A 25 16.20 13.19 -7.79
N PHE A 26 16.49 12.44 -8.86
CA PHE A 26 15.63 12.38 -10.03
C PHE A 26 14.39 11.60 -9.60
N ILE A 27 13.46 12.30 -8.96
CA ILE A 27 12.05 11.95 -8.99
C ILE A 27 11.71 12.00 -10.47
N TYR A 28 11.60 10.86 -11.13
CA TYR A 28 10.93 10.80 -12.43
C TYR A 28 9.46 11.11 -12.14
N PRO A 29 8.93 12.30 -12.49
CA PRO A 29 7.50 12.46 -12.44
C PRO A 29 6.97 11.58 -13.56
N CYS A 30 6.16 10.57 -13.22
CA CYS A 30 5.38 9.86 -14.21
C CYS A 30 4.38 10.87 -14.80
N THR A 31 4.80 11.62 -15.82
CA THR A 31 4.01 12.69 -16.46
C THR A 31 3.06 12.12 -17.50
N ILE A 32 2.30 11.09 -17.15
CA ILE A 32 1.00 10.94 -17.79
C ILE A 32 0.11 11.93 -17.06
N GLU A 33 -0.18 13.07 -17.69
CA GLU A 33 -1.19 14.00 -17.21
C GLU A 33 -2.56 13.30 -17.36
N ILE A 34 -2.89 12.44 -16.39
CA ILE A 34 -4.16 11.72 -16.36
C ILE A 34 -5.20 12.73 -15.91
N SER A 35 -6.14 13.04 -16.79
CA SER A 35 -7.26 13.91 -16.43
C SER A 35 -8.21 13.19 -15.48
N PHE A 36 -8.93 13.95 -14.65
CA PHE A 36 -9.97 13.42 -13.76
C PHE A 36 -10.95 12.49 -14.48
N LYS A 37 -11.34 12.85 -15.71
CA LYS A 37 -12.23 12.04 -16.55
C LYS A 37 -11.62 10.66 -16.85
N ARG A 38 -10.34 10.62 -17.22
CA ARG A 38 -9.64 9.37 -17.54
C ARG A 38 -9.41 8.53 -16.28
N THR A 39 -9.05 9.16 -15.16
CA THR A 39 -8.99 8.50 -13.85
C THR A 39 -10.32 7.83 -13.54
N ASN A 40 -11.43 8.55 -13.65
CA ASN A 40 -12.76 8.02 -13.42
C ASN A 40 -13.10 6.83 -14.33
N GLU A 41 -12.85 6.97 -15.65
CA GLU A 41 -13.10 5.89 -16.60
C GLU A 41 -12.32 4.62 -16.26
N ASN A 42 -11.04 4.76 -15.89
CA ASN A 42 -10.17 3.64 -15.56
C ASN A 42 -10.53 2.99 -14.22
N VAL A 43 -10.84 3.78 -13.19
CA VAL A 43 -11.33 3.26 -11.90
C VAL A 43 -12.66 2.53 -12.10
N CYS A 44 -13.61 3.09 -12.86
CA CYS A 44 -14.87 2.40 -13.18
C CYS A 44 -14.65 1.08 -13.93
N ARG A 45 -13.69 1.02 -14.86
CA ARG A 45 -13.32 -0.23 -15.54
C ARG A 45 -12.79 -1.26 -14.54
N ALA A 46 -11.88 -0.87 -13.64
CA ALA A 46 -11.35 -1.76 -12.62
C ALA A 46 -12.45 -2.29 -11.67
N ILE A 47 -13.36 -1.41 -11.21
CA ILE A 47 -14.54 -1.79 -10.41
C ILE A 47 -15.38 -2.85 -11.14
N ASN A 48 -15.70 -2.60 -12.41
CA ASN A 48 -16.50 -3.52 -13.22
C ASN A 48 -15.81 -4.88 -13.40
N GLN A 49 -14.49 -4.89 -13.58
CA GLN A 49 -13.72 -6.12 -13.69
C GLN A 49 -13.70 -6.91 -12.39
N LEU A 50 -13.38 -6.27 -11.25
CA LEU A 50 -13.38 -6.93 -9.93
C LEU A 50 -14.75 -7.52 -9.59
N THR A 51 -15.82 -6.83 -9.99
CA THR A 51 -17.20 -7.30 -9.83
C THR A 51 -17.50 -8.49 -10.74
N LYS A 52 -17.18 -8.38 -12.03
CA LYS A 52 -17.43 -9.44 -13.02
C LYS A 52 -16.69 -10.74 -12.68
N ASP A 53 -15.45 -10.60 -12.22
CA ASP A 53 -14.59 -11.72 -11.84
C ASP A 53 -14.90 -12.24 -10.42
N LYS A 54 -15.89 -11.65 -9.74
CA LYS A 54 -16.34 -12.01 -8.38
C LYS A 54 -15.23 -11.94 -7.32
N TYR A 55 -14.16 -11.21 -7.60
CA TYR A 55 -13.05 -11.03 -6.67
C TYR A 55 -13.53 -10.33 -5.40
N ILE A 56 -14.34 -9.28 -5.56
CA ILE A 56 -14.98 -8.60 -4.42
C ILE A 56 -15.89 -9.54 -3.62
N ASN A 57 -16.70 -10.39 -4.27
CA ASN A 57 -17.59 -11.31 -3.55
C ASN A 57 -16.81 -12.28 -2.66
N MET A 58 -15.73 -12.86 -3.20
CA MET A 58 -14.83 -13.70 -2.43
C MET A 58 -14.24 -12.95 -1.22
N PHE A 59 -13.74 -11.73 -1.46
CA PHE A 59 -13.19 -10.89 -0.40
C PHE A 59 -14.24 -10.57 0.69
N LEU A 60 -15.44 -10.17 0.30
CA LEU A 60 -16.52 -9.84 1.23
C LEU A 60 -16.98 -11.07 2.02
N THR A 61 -17.12 -12.24 1.39
CA THR A 61 -17.45 -13.50 2.10
C THR A 61 -16.40 -13.85 3.16
N LEU A 62 -15.13 -13.59 2.86
CA LEU A 62 -14.06 -13.81 3.83
C LEU A 62 -14.14 -12.78 4.98
N LEU A 63 -14.34 -11.50 4.66
CA LEU A 63 -14.46 -10.45 5.65
C LEU A 63 -15.68 -10.64 6.56
N GLU A 64 -16.83 -11.04 6.02
CA GLU A 64 -18.04 -11.38 6.77
C GLU A 64 -17.79 -12.52 7.77
N LYS A 65 -17.01 -13.54 7.38
CA LYS A 65 -16.61 -14.63 8.29
C LYS A 65 -15.71 -14.14 9.42
N ILE A 66 -14.82 -13.20 9.13
CA ILE A 66 -13.93 -12.59 10.13
C ILE A 66 -14.76 -11.77 11.13
N LEU A 67 -15.68 -10.95 10.62
CA LEU A 67 -16.53 -10.09 11.43
C LEU A 67 -17.53 -10.89 12.28
N ASN A 68 -17.99 -12.05 11.82
CA ASN A 68 -18.90 -12.92 12.57
C ASN A 68 -20.16 -12.19 13.12
N GLY A 69 -20.72 -11.28 12.32
CA GLY A 69 -21.89 -10.47 12.68
C GLY A 69 -21.56 -9.09 13.28
N ASP A 70 -20.31 -8.83 13.66
CA ASP A 70 -19.86 -7.48 14.03
C ASP A 70 -19.76 -6.57 12.80
N ARG A 71 -19.55 -5.27 13.05
CA ARG A 71 -19.51 -4.23 12.02
C ARG A 71 -18.12 -3.65 11.86
N ILE A 72 -17.86 -3.07 10.69
CA ILE A 72 -16.73 -2.18 10.46
C ILE A 72 -17.26 -0.76 10.57
N SER A 73 -16.61 0.06 11.39
CA SER A 73 -16.99 1.46 11.62
C SER A 73 -16.42 2.41 10.57
N LYS A 74 -15.19 2.15 10.13
CA LYS A 74 -14.43 2.99 9.20
C LYS A 74 -13.28 2.21 8.56
N ILE A 75 -12.79 2.74 7.44
CA ILE A 75 -11.59 2.25 6.76
C ILE A 75 -10.51 3.33 6.82
N LYS A 76 -9.30 2.92 7.14
CA LYS A 76 -8.09 3.75 7.12
C LYS A 76 -7.15 3.22 6.06
N CYS A 77 -7.03 3.94 4.95
CA CYS A 77 -6.16 3.58 3.85
C CYS A 77 -4.83 4.33 3.96
N TYR A 78 -3.73 3.58 3.96
CA TYR A 78 -2.37 4.11 3.96
C TYR A 78 -1.59 3.49 2.81
N GLY A 79 -0.90 4.30 2.01
CA GLY A 79 -0.05 3.76 0.95
C GLY A 79 -0.87 3.12 -0.18
N ILE A 80 -1.65 3.91 -0.93
CA ILE A 80 -2.42 3.42 -2.10
C ILE A 80 -1.63 3.53 -3.41
N GLY A 81 -0.53 4.29 -3.40
CA GLY A 81 0.26 4.64 -4.57
C GLY A 81 -0.50 5.51 -5.58
N HIS A 82 0.17 5.83 -6.70
CA HIS A 82 -0.49 6.48 -7.83
C HIS A 82 -1.59 5.61 -8.43
N PHE A 83 -2.65 6.24 -8.92
CA PHE A 83 -3.79 5.60 -9.56
C PHE A 83 -4.38 6.44 -10.70
N GLY A 84 -5.31 5.84 -11.43
CA GLY A 84 -5.92 6.44 -12.61
C GLY A 84 -5.31 5.98 -13.93
N GLU A 85 -4.19 5.25 -13.89
CA GLU A 85 -3.66 4.52 -15.03
C GLU A 85 -4.56 3.34 -15.39
N LEU A 86 -4.61 3.03 -16.70
CA LEU A 86 -5.29 1.83 -17.17
C LEU A 86 -4.45 0.62 -16.75
N ASP A 87 -5.08 -0.34 -16.09
CA ASP A 87 -4.42 -1.57 -15.63
C ASP A 87 -3.27 -1.35 -14.61
N GLY A 88 -3.26 -0.19 -13.93
CA GLY A 88 -2.33 0.11 -12.84
C GLY A 88 -2.78 -0.46 -11.48
N SER A 89 -1.82 -0.94 -10.68
CA SER A 89 -2.08 -1.56 -9.37
C SER A 89 -2.89 -0.66 -8.44
N GLY A 90 -2.49 0.60 -8.27
CA GLY A 90 -3.22 1.58 -7.43
C GLY A 90 -4.65 1.82 -7.90
N THR A 91 -4.91 1.77 -9.22
CA THR A 91 -6.27 1.85 -9.79
C THR A 91 -7.14 0.68 -9.32
N TYR A 92 -6.62 -0.55 -9.32
CA TYR A 92 -7.37 -1.73 -8.87
C TYR A 92 -7.52 -1.77 -7.35
N GLN A 93 -6.52 -1.31 -6.61
CA GLN A 93 -6.60 -1.23 -5.15
C GLN A 93 -7.63 -0.18 -4.71
N LEU A 94 -7.65 1.00 -5.34
CA LEU A 94 -8.68 2.00 -5.11
C LEU A 94 -10.07 1.47 -5.51
N ALA A 95 -10.17 0.73 -6.62
CA ALA A 95 -11.42 0.11 -7.03
C ALA A 95 -11.93 -0.92 -6.00
N LEU A 96 -11.04 -1.74 -5.42
CA LEU A 96 -11.41 -2.66 -4.33
C LEU A 96 -11.88 -1.89 -3.10
N LEU A 97 -11.14 -0.85 -2.69
CA LEU A 97 -11.49 0.00 -1.55
C LEU A 97 -12.86 0.64 -1.72
N ILE A 98 -13.16 1.17 -2.91
CA ILE A 98 -14.47 1.71 -3.27
C ILE A 98 -15.57 0.66 -3.16
N LEU A 99 -15.32 -0.57 -3.62
CA LEU A 99 -16.29 -1.65 -3.56
C LEU A 99 -16.58 -2.08 -2.10
N ILE A 100 -15.56 -2.14 -1.25
CA ILE A 100 -15.71 -2.41 0.19
C ILE A 100 -16.50 -1.28 0.85
N GLN A 101 -16.12 -0.03 0.58
CA GLN A 101 -16.81 1.15 1.11
C GLN A 101 -18.30 1.10 0.75
N LYS A 102 -18.64 0.86 -0.52
CA LYS A 102 -20.02 0.79 -0.99
C LYS A 102 -20.82 -0.32 -0.31
N HIS A 103 -20.19 -1.46 -0.04
CA HIS A 103 -20.86 -2.59 0.61
C HIS A 103 -21.23 -2.28 2.07
N TYR A 104 -20.30 -1.69 2.83
CA TYR A 104 -20.52 -1.37 4.25
C TYR A 104 -21.11 0.02 4.50
N ASN A 105 -21.10 0.90 3.49
CA ASN A 105 -21.53 2.30 3.56
C ASN A 105 -20.88 3.08 4.73
N ILE A 106 -19.55 3.00 4.81
CA ILE A 106 -18.73 3.55 5.91
C ILE A 106 -17.77 4.63 5.39
N SER A 107 -17.19 5.42 6.30
CA SER A 107 -16.20 6.42 5.95
C SER A 107 -14.84 5.81 5.63
N VAL A 108 -14.12 6.46 4.72
CA VAL A 108 -12.78 6.08 4.29
C VAL A 108 -11.89 7.31 4.33
N THR A 109 -10.76 7.23 5.03
CA THR A 109 -9.71 8.23 4.89
C THR A 109 -8.52 7.62 4.16
N ILE A 110 -7.93 8.37 3.24
CA ILE A 110 -6.74 7.95 2.49
C ILE A 110 -5.58 8.89 2.82
N GLN A 111 -4.44 8.31 3.18
CA GLN A 111 -3.19 9.00 3.41
C GLN A 111 -2.11 8.42 2.50
N GLU A 112 -1.63 9.22 1.55
CA GLU A 112 -0.63 8.82 0.56
C GLU A 112 0.21 10.05 0.15
N PRO A 113 1.50 10.11 0.51
CA PRO A 113 2.33 11.29 0.27
C PRO A 113 2.62 11.58 -1.21
N ILE A 114 2.49 10.59 -2.11
CA ILE A 114 2.90 10.77 -3.51
C ILE A 114 1.79 11.23 -4.45
N LEU A 115 0.53 11.35 -3.99
CA LEU A 115 -0.57 11.69 -4.89
C LEU A 115 -0.44 13.07 -5.52
N ASN A 116 -0.84 13.19 -6.77
CA ASN A 116 -0.96 14.47 -7.48
C ASN A 116 -2.33 15.13 -7.23
N ASP A 117 -2.49 16.39 -7.64
CA ASP A 117 -3.72 17.17 -7.43
C ASP A 117 -4.96 16.54 -8.07
N VAL A 118 -4.82 15.85 -9.20
CA VAL A 118 -5.96 15.20 -9.86
C VAL A 118 -6.43 13.99 -9.05
N GLU A 119 -5.50 13.20 -8.52
CA GLU A 119 -5.76 12.05 -7.65
C GLU A 119 -6.40 12.50 -6.32
N ILE A 120 -5.83 13.51 -5.67
CA ILE A 120 -6.38 14.08 -4.43
C ILE A 120 -7.79 14.61 -4.68
N ASN A 121 -7.99 15.37 -5.77
CA ASN A 121 -9.31 15.87 -6.14
C ASN A 121 -10.27 14.72 -6.46
N TYR A 122 -9.83 13.63 -7.09
CA TYR A 122 -10.65 12.45 -7.32
C TYR A 122 -11.16 11.83 -6.02
N ILE A 123 -10.28 11.63 -5.03
CA ILE A 123 -10.64 11.09 -3.70
C ILE A 123 -11.69 11.98 -3.03
N ASN A 124 -11.44 13.27 -2.95
CA ASN A 124 -12.31 14.22 -2.25
C ASN A 124 -13.68 14.43 -2.92
N ASN A 125 -13.80 14.12 -4.22
CA ASN A 125 -15.09 14.15 -4.92
C ASN A 125 -15.86 12.82 -4.81
N TYR A 126 -15.27 11.78 -4.23
CA TYR A 126 -15.94 10.49 -4.06
C TYR A 126 -16.70 10.45 -2.72
N PRO A 127 -17.99 10.06 -2.69
CA PRO A 127 -18.77 10.05 -1.45
C PRO A 127 -18.13 9.19 -0.36
N PHE A 128 -18.11 9.69 0.88
CA PHE A 128 -17.54 9.04 2.07
C PHE A 128 -16.01 8.89 2.08
N PHE A 129 -15.31 9.44 1.09
CA PHE A 129 -13.85 9.45 1.05
C PHE A 129 -13.32 10.83 1.42
N GLU A 130 -12.19 10.82 2.11
CA GLU A 130 -11.44 12.03 2.47
C GLU A 130 -9.94 11.76 2.32
N TYR A 131 -9.25 12.64 1.60
CA TYR A 131 -7.80 12.66 1.59
C TYR A 131 -7.28 13.41 2.82
N ILE A 132 -6.38 12.76 3.56
CA ILE A 132 -5.68 13.36 4.71
C ILE A 132 -4.23 13.59 4.31
N SER A 133 -3.77 14.83 4.43
CA SER A 133 -2.38 15.18 4.16
C SER A 133 -1.46 14.78 5.31
N GLY A 134 -0.23 14.42 4.97
CA GLY A 134 0.82 14.03 5.93
C GLY A 134 0.99 12.53 6.07
N ASP A 135 1.73 12.12 7.10
CA ASP A 135 2.11 10.73 7.37
C ASP A 135 1.87 10.35 8.85
N ASP A 136 0.91 11.00 9.53
CA ASP A 136 0.64 10.73 10.93
C ASP A 136 0.03 9.34 11.14
N LEU A 137 0.82 8.44 11.74
CA LEU A 137 0.41 7.08 12.13
C LEU A 137 0.18 6.96 13.64
N THR A 138 0.28 8.07 14.36
CA THR A 138 0.18 8.15 15.83
C THR A 138 -1.24 8.45 16.32
N SER A 139 -2.18 8.73 15.40
CA SER A 139 -3.59 8.91 15.73
C SER A 139 -4.19 7.58 16.23
N ILE A 140 -4.81 7.63 17.41
CA ILE A 140 -5.57 6.48 17.94
C ILE A 140 -6.88 6.38 17.17
N GLU A 141 -7.01 5.35 16.35
CA GLU A 141 -8.18 5.10 15.51
C GLU A 141 -9.16 4.10 16.10
N ILE A 142 -8.71 3.30 17.06
CA ILE A 142 -9.53 2.33 17.80
C ILE A 142 -9.55 2.73 19.28
N SER A 143 -10.72 3.07 19.81
CA SER A 143 -10.88 3.26 21.26
C SER A 143 -10.83 1.93 22.01
N GLU A 144 -10.33 1.91 23.24
CA GLU A 144 -10.34 0.70 24.09
C GLU A 144 -11.76 0.19 24.43
N SER A 145 -12.77 1.05 24.33
CA SER A 145 -14.18 0.72 24.53
C SER A 145 -14.93 0.43 23.23
N GLN A 146 -14.24 0.46 22.08
CA GLN A 146 -14.88 0.28 20.79
C GLN A 146 -15.29 -1.18 20.56
N ASN A 147 -16.52 -1.38 20.08
CA ASN A 147 -17.02 -2.71 19.73
C ASN A 147 -16.87 -3.02 18.23
N ASP A 148 -16.90 -1.99 17.38
CA ASP A 148 -16.80 -2.14 15.93
C ASP A 148 -15.34 -2.25 15.48
N TYR A 149 -15.13 -2.96 14.38
CA TYR A 149 -13.83 -3.10 13.74
C TYR A 149 -13.41 -1.83 13.02
N VAL A 150 -12.10 -1.64 12.87
CA VAL A 150 -11.48 -0.73 11.91
C VAL A 150 -10.68 -1.55 10.93
N LEU A 151 -10.93 -1.32 9.65
CA LEU A 151 -10.16 -1.92 8.57
C LEU A 151 -9.01 -0.98 8.19
N PHE A 152 -7.78 -1.39 8.43
CA PHE A 152 -6.59 -0.73 7.92
C PHE A 152 -6.24 -1.33 6.56
N PHE A 153 -6.36 -0.54 5.49
CA PHE A 153 -6.04 -0.93 4.13
C PHE A 153 -4.66 -0.39 3.75
N ILE A 154 -3.68 -1.29 3.57
CA ILE A 154 -2.26 -0.96 3.44
C ILE A 154 -1.66 -1.70 2.23
N PRO A 155 -2.12 -1.43 0.99
CA PRO A 155 -1.75 -2.24 -0.16
C PRO A 155 -0.32 -1.97 -0.68
N HIS A 156 0.23 -0.78 -0.45
CA HIS A 156 1.61 -0.41 -0.78
C HIS A 156 2.38 0.18 0.42
N GLY A 157 1.94 -0.09 1.65
CA GLY A 157 2.65 0.44 2.81
C GLY A 157 4.01 -0.21 3.02
N GLU A 158 4.96 0.63 3.42
CA GLU A 158 6.28 0.22 3.88
C GLU A 158 6.20 -0.38 5.28
N ASP A 159 7.19 -1.18 5.68
CA ASP A 159 7.22 -1.87 6.98
C ASP A 159 7.04 -0.88 8.16
N GLU A 160 7.58 0.32 8.01
CA GLU A 160 7.52 1.42 8.96
C GLU A 160 6.07 1.85 9.23
N MET A 161 5.18 1.73 8.22
CA MET A 161 3.76 2.02 8.38
C MET A 161 3.07 0.99 9.29
N TYR A 162 3.37 -0.30 9.07
CA TYR A 162 2.84 -1.38 9.91
C TYR A 162 3.31 -1.24 11.34
N GLU A 163 4.61 -0.99 11.54
CA GLU A 163 5.16 -0.77 12.88
C GLU A 163 4.49 0.42 13.58
N GLY A 164 4.35 1.55 12.88
CA GLY A 164 3.70 2.75 13.42
C GLY A 164 2.27 2.48 13.86
N ILE A 165 1.44 1.90 12.99
CA ILE A 165 0.03 1.59 13.28
C ILE A 165 -0.07 0.61 14.46
N LEU A 166 0.74 -0.44 14.49
CA LEU A 166 0.70 -1.46 15.53
C LEU A 166 1.24 -0.96 16.87
N LYS A 167 2.26 -0.07 16.84
CA LYS A 167 2.75 0.63 18.02
C LYS A 167 1.66 1.50 18.64
N THR A 168 0.92 2.24 17.82
CA THR A 168 -0.17 3.13 18.27
C THR A 168 -1.34 2.34 18.86
N HIS A 169 -1.62 1.14 18.34
CA HIS A 169 -2.74 0.29 18.75
C HIS A 169 -2.26 -0.97 19.49
N ASN A 170 -1.35 -0.82 20.45
CA ASN A 170 -0.68 -1.95 21.08
C ASN A 170 -1.51 -2.64 22.20
N ASN A 171 -2.64 -2.08 22.61
CA ASN A 171 -3.51 -2.75 23.60
C ASN A 171 -4.25 -3.93 22.97
N GLU A 172 -4.36 -5.05 23.69
CA GLU A 172 -5.12 -6.24 23.31
C GLU A 172 -6.54 -5.91 22.78
N LYS A 173 -7.29 -5.05 23.48
CA LYS A 173 -8.65 -4.68 23.07
C LYS A 173 -8.68 -3.98 21.72
N GLN A 174 -7.70 -3.10 21.46
CA GLN A 174 -7.60 -2.41 20.18
C GLN A 174 -7.23 -3.39 19.06
N ARG A 175 -6.25 -4.27 19.31
CA ARG A 175 -5.82 -5.30 18.35
C ARG A 175 -6.95 -6.27 17.99
N GLN A 176 -7.84 -6.61 18.93
CA GLN A 176 -9.02 -7.44 18.67
C GLN A 176 -10.04 -6.78 17.73
N LYS A 177 -10.03 -5.44 17.63
CA LYS A 177 -10.89 -4.66 16.74
C LYS A 177 -10.16 -4.12 15.52
N MET A 178 -8.96 -4.61 15.27
CA MET A 178 -8.15 -4.29 14.11
C MET A 178 -8.22 -5.41 13.07
N ILE A 179 -8.52 -5.05 11.83
CA ILE A 179 -8.28 -5.90 10.67
C ILE A 179 -7.32 -5.15 9.76
N ILE A 180 -6.22 -5.79 9.37
CA ILE A 180 -5.27 -5.24 8.41
C ILE A 180 -5.44 -5.99 7.09
N LEU A 181 -5.73 -5.26 6.02
CA LEU A 181 -5.63 -5.73 4.65
C LEU A 181 -4.40 -5.12 4.02
N GLY A 182 -3.33 -5.90 3.89
CA GLY A 182 -2.05 -5.39 3.42
C GLY A 182 -1.12 -6.49 2.93
N ASN A 183 0.12 -6.14 2.62
CA ASN A 183 1.11 -7.11 2.16
C ASN A 183 1.58 -8.01 3.31
N VAL A 184 1.92 -9.25 2.97
CA VAL A 184 2.63 -10.15 3.89
C VAL A 184 4.07 -9.66 3.98
N LEU A 185 4.44 -9.09 5.13
CA LEU A 185 5.84 -8.83 5.46
C LEU A 185 6.36 -10.09 6.14
N ASP A 186 7.17 -10.88 5.42
CA ASP A 186 7.74 -12.08 6.00
C ASP A 186 8.90 -11.75 6.95
N ASP A 187 9.25 -12.71 7.82
CA ASP A 187 10.35 -12.51 8.76
C ASP A 187 11.68 -12.25 8.05
N ILE A 188 11.84 -12.73 6.81
CA ILE A 188 13.08 -12.58 6.03
C ILE A 188 13.23 -11.11 5.60
N SER A 189 12.19 -10.48 5.07
CA SER A 189 12.20 -9.08 4.64
C SER A 189 12.57 -8.16 5.81
N ILE A 190 12.04 -8.46 6.99
CA ILE A 190 12.31 -7.68 8.20
C ILE A 190 13.70 -8.00 8.78
N THR A 191 14.19 -9.24 8.68
CA THR A 191 15.53 -9.61 9.14
C THR A 191 16.63 -8.89 8.36
N TYR A 192 16.40 -8.58 7.08
CA TYR A 192 17.30 -7.70 6.32
C TYR A 192 17.29 -6.25 6.86
N LYS A 193 16.19 -5.85 7.49
CA LYS A 193 16.12 -4.63 8.29
C LYS A 193 16.54 -4.92 9.74
N ASN A 194 16.75 -3.88 10.55
CA ASN A 194 17.08 -4.11 11.95
C ASN A 194 15.80 -4.52 12.72
N ILE A 195 15.69 -5.80 13.10
CA ILE A 195 14.49 -6.38 13.75
C ILE A 195 14.07 -5.62 15.02
N SER A 196 15.01 -4.95 15.70
CA SER A 196 14.71 -4.12 16.87
C SER A 196 13.75 -2.96 16.57
N ASN A 197 13.69 -2.55 15.31
CA ASN A 197 12.85 -1.45 14.84
C ASN A 197 11.43 -1.91 14.47
N PHE A 198 11.15 -3.22 14.44
CA PHE A 198 9.88 -3.81 14.00
C PHE A 198 9.27 -4.72 15.07
N LYS A 199 9.38 -4.29 16.33
CA LYS A 199 8.96 -5.06 17.50
C LYS A 199 7.46 -5.31 17.47
N TYR A 200 6.66 -4.26 17.26
CA TYR A 200 5.20 -4.36 17.35
C TYR A 200 4.61 -5.17 16.20
N TRP A 201 5.19 -5.02 15.01
CA TRP A 201 4.91 -5.89 13.88
C TRP A 201 5.18 -7.35 14.23
N LYS A 202 6.38 -7.70 14.71
CA LYS A 202 6.72 -9.09 14.99
C LYS A 202 5.78 -9.71 16.03
N GLU A 203 5.52 -8.98 17.12
CA GLU A 203 4.58 -9.42 18.15
C GLU A 203 3.16 -9.63 17.63
N TYR A 204 2.66 -8.76 16.74
CA TYR A 204 1.35 -8.94 16.13
C TYR A 204 1.33 -10.07 15.11
N TYR A 205 2.33 -10.11 14.22
CA TYR A 205 2.45 -11.09 13.16
C TYR A 205 2.57 -12.50 13.72
N ASP A 206 3.23 -12.73 14.85
CA ASP A 206 3.36 -14.09 15.40
C ASP A 206 2.03 -14.68 15.92
N VAL A 207 1.08 -13.83 16.33
CA VAL A 207 -0.17 -14.25 16.97
C VAL A 207 -1.41 -14.08 16.10
N CYS A 208 -1.38 -13.18 15.11
CA CYS A 208 -2.53 -12.91 14.27
C CYS A 208 -2.84 -14.08 13.33
N LYS A 209 -4.13 -14.28 13.06
CA LYS A 209 -4.60 -15.11 11.95
C LYS A 209 -4.29 -14.39 10.64
N LYS A 210 -3.90 -15.15 9.63
CA LYS A 210 -3.54 -14.63 8.31
C LYS A 210 -4.32 -15.38 7.25
N HIS A 211 -4.95 -14.64 6.36
CA HIS A 211 -5.60 -15.20 5.17
C HIS A 211 -5.02 -14.54 3.93
N ILE A 212 -4.20 -15.28 3.19
CA ILE A 212 -3.59 -14.81 1.95
C ILE A 212 -4.69 -14.71 0.88
N LEU A 213 -4.79 -13.56 0.23
CA LEU A 213 -5.71 -13.37 -0.89
C LEU A 213 -5.13 -14.03 -2.14
N PRO A 214 -5.98 -14.62 -3.00
CA PRO A 214 -5.51 -15.15 -4.26
C PRO A 214 -5.01 -14.03 -5.17
N THR A 215 -3.96 -14.32 -5.94
CA THR A 215 -3.45 -13.40 -6.95
C THR A 215 -4.54 -13.05 -7.96
N TYR A 216 -4.66 -11.77 -8.29
CA TYR A 216 -5.62 -11.30 -9.27
C TYR A 216 -4.97 -11.21 -10.67
N SER A 217 -5.32 -12.16 -11.53
CA SER A 217 -4.65 -12.35 -12.83
C SER A 217 -4.84 -11.22 -13.85
N LYS A 218 -5.81 -10.32 -13.69
CA LYS A 218 -6.08 -9.23 -14.66
C LYS A 218 -5.21 -8.00 -14.47
N CYS A 219 -4.66 -7.80 -13.27
CA CYS A 219 -3.72 -6.71 -12.98
C CYS A 219 -2.62 -7.27 -12.10
N MET A 220 -1.53 -7.70 -12.74
CA MET A 220 -0.36 -8.25 -12.06
C MET A 220 0.22 -7.18 -11.14
N GLY A 221 0.27 -7.47 -9.83
CA GLY A 221 0.79 -6.54 -8.83
C GLY A 221 -0.27 -5.85 -7.97
N ALA A 222 -1.55 -5.81 -8.40
CA ALA A 222 -2.60 -5.12 -7.62
C ALA A 222 -2.80 -5.72 -6.23
N PHE A 223 -2.79 -7.06 -6.14
CA PHE A 223 -2.98 -7.79 -4.88
C PHE A 223 -1.94 -8.91 -4.72
N ASN A 224 -0.74 -8.69 -5.23
CA ASN A 224 0.34 -9.65 -5.08
C ASN A 224 0.78 -9.65 -3.61
N ASN A 225 0.91 -10.85 -3.02
CA ASN A 225 1.33 -11.00 -1.64
C ASN A 225 0.44 -10.27 -0.63
N THR A 226 -0.84 -10.04 -0.96
CA THR A 226 -1.80 -9.38 -0.06
C THR A 226 -2.48 -10.39 0.85
N CYS A 227 -2.70 -10.02 2.10
CA CYS A 227 -3.37 -10.84 3.11
C CYS A 227 -4.28 -10.01 4.01
N LEU A 228 -5.27 -10.69 4.60
CA LEU A 228 -6.01 -10.20 5.75
C LEU A 228 -5.37 -10.73 7.03
N MET A 229 -5.06 -9.83 7.96
CA MET A 229 -4.53 -10.12 9.29
C MET A 229 -5.48 -9.61 10.35
N TYR A 230 -5.77 -10.45 11.35
CA TYR A 230 -6.72 -10.16 12.42
C TYR A 230 -6.49 -11.10 13.61
N ASN A 231 -7.00 -10.73 14.79
CA ASN A 231 -6.96 -11.59 15.99
C ASN A 231 -8.28 -12.37 16.17
#